data_AF-A0A060CAM1-F1
#
_entry.id   AF-A0A060CAM1-F1
#
_cell.length_a   1.000
_cell.length_b   1.000
_cell.length_c   1.000
_cell.angle_alpha   90.00
_cell.angle_beta   90.00
_cell.angle_gamma   90.00
#
_symmetry.space_group_name_H-M   'P 1'
#
loop_
_entity.id
_entity.type
_entity.pdbx_description
1 polymer ?
#
loop_
_entity_poly.entity_id
_entity_poly.type
_entity_poly.pdbx_seq_one_letter_code
_entity_poly.pdbx_strand_id
1 'polypeptide(L)'
;LSALEHFQPDLIVSVHPLAQDLMLPALAERQEEALNEGAPYRHIPYVTVVTDLASVHPLWLHADVDACYVASDDAVAAAQESGIPAKRIHQFGLPTRLAFAEPYPASAEMKRRLGLATNLPAALLMSGGDGVGPVEEIAEAIDDALYTRGAALGQLAII
;
A
#
# COMPACT_ATOMS: atom_id res chain seq x y z
N LEU A 1 -2.89 -22.66 9.74
CA LEU A 1 -1.75 -23.07 10.59
C LEU A 1 -0.68 -23.85 9.82
N SER A 2 -1.04 -24.64 8.79
CA SER A 2 -0.07 -25.27 7.87
C SER A 2 0.97 -24.31 7.28
N ALA A 3 0.59 -23.06 6.97
CA ALA A 3 1.53 -22.05 6.50
C ALA A 3 2.55 -21.63 7.58
N LEU A 4 2.15 -21.51 8.84
CA LEU A 4 3.08 -21.18 9.94
C LEU A 4 4.07 -22.32 10.19
N GLU A 5 3.60 -23.56 10.11
CA GLU A 5 4.45 -24.75 10.22
C GLU A 5 5.40 -24.90 9.03
N HIS A 6 4.93 -24.57 7.81
CA HIS A 6 5.74 -24.65 6.60
C HIS A 6 6.81 -23.56 6.52
N PHE A 7 6.45 -22.30 6.81
CA PHE A 7 7.35 -21.16 6.67
C PHE A 7 8.15 -20.83 7.93
N GLN A 8 7.70 -21.28 9.11
CA GLN A 8 8.28 -20.98 10.42
C GLN A 8 8.72 -19.51 10.57
N PRO A 9 7.83 -18.53 10.32
CA PRO A 9 8.21 -17.14 10.15
C PRO A 9 8.76 -16.52 11.43
N ASP A 10 9.79 -15.68 11.32
CA ASP A 10 10.27 -14.85 12.44
C ASP A 10 9.50 -13.55 12.62
N LEU A 11 8.69 -13.19 11.63
CA LEU A 11 7.86 -11.99 11.58
C LEU A 11 6.70 -12.24 10.62
N ILE A 12 5.51 -11.81 10.98
CA ILE A 12 4.36 -11.77 10.09
C ILE A 12 4.04 -10.32 9.77
N VAL A 13 3.95 -10.01 8.48
CA VAL A 13 3.55 -8.69 8.00
C VAL A 13 2.22 -8.81 7.27
N SER A 14 1.20 -8.15 7.80
CA SER A 14 -0.10 -8.01 7.17
C SER A 14 -0.18 -6.70 6.39
N VAL A 15 -0.51 -6.83 5.11
CA VAL A 15 -0.84 -5.73 4.19
C VAL A 15 -2.28 -5.84 3.72
N HIS A 16 -3.15 -6.45 4.53
CA HIS A 16 -4.56 -6.65 4.19
C HIS A 16 -5.47 -6.34 5.40
N PRO A 17 -6.62 -5.67 5.21
CA PRO A 17 -7.50 -5.27 6.32
C PRO A 17 -8.24 -6.43 6.97
N LEU A 18 -8.41 -7.58 6.30
CA LEU A 18 -9.16 -8.71 6.85
C LEU A 18 -8.31 -9.76 7.56
N ALA A 19 -7.00 -9.50 7.73
CA ALA A 19 -6.09 -10.52 8.23
C ALA A 19 -5.92 -10.50 9.75
N GLN A 20 -6.14 -9.36 10.40
CA GLN A 20 -5.87 -9.12 11.82
C GLN A 20 -6.76 -10.01 12.69
N ASP A 21 -8.07 -9.88 12.54
CA ASP A 21 -9.08 -10.65 13.30
C ASP A 21 -9.07 -12.16 12.99
N LEU A 22 -8.44 -12.56 11.87
CA LEU A 22 -8.28 -13.97 11.53
C LEU A 22 -7.00 -14.55 12.14
N MET A 23 -5.88 -13.83 12.06
CA MET A 23 -4.57 -14.36 12.39
C MET A 23 -4.21 -14.20 13.86
N LEU A 24 -4.60 -13.10 14.51
CA LEU A 24 -4.25 -12.84 15.90
C LEU A 24 -4.89 -13.85 16.87
N PRO A 25 -6.19 -14.19 16.77
CA PRO A 25 -6.76 -15.25 17.59
C PRO A 25 -6.09 -16.61 17.35
N ALA A 26 -5.80 -16.97 16.10
CA ALA A 26 -5.13 -18.24 15.79
C ALA A 26 -3.70 -18.33 16.35
N LEU A 27 -2.98 -17.20 16.44
CA LEU A 27 -1.68 -17.13 17.10
C LEU A 27 -1.80 -17.24 18.63
N ALA A 28 -2.82 -16.62 19.21
CA ALA A 28 -3.10 -16.71 20.65
C ALA A 28 -3.49 -18.14 21.06
N GLU A 29 -4.38 -18.81 20.31
CA GLU A 29 -4.75 -20.22 20.53
C GLU A 29 -3.51 -21.13 20.49
N ARG A 30 -2.62 -20.92 19.52
CA ARG A 30 -1.36 -21.69 19.41
C ARG A 30 -0.42 -21.47 20.58
N GLN A 31 -0.36 -20.24 21.09
CA GLN A 31 0.38 -19.93 22.30
C GLN A 31 -0.17 -20.69 23.50
N GLU A 32 -1.49 -20.67 23.68
CA GLU A 32 -2.16 -21.38 24.77
C GLU A 32 -1.97 -22.89 24.68
N GLU A 33 -2.12 -23.48 23.48
CA GLU A 33 -1.87 -24.91 23.22
C GLU A 33 -0.45 -25.31 23.64
N ALA A 34 0.57 -24.59 23.16
CA ALA A 34 1.96 -24.88 23.48
C ALA A 34 2.23 -24.77 24.99
N LEU A 35 1.66 -23.76 25.67
CA LEU A 35 1.79 -23.59 27.12
C LEU A 35 1.12 -24.74 27.89
N ASN A 36 -0.05 -25.21 27.45
CA ASN A 36 -0.78 -26.32 28.06
C ASN A 36 -0.04 -27.67 27.89
N GLU A 37 0.68 -27.85 26.79
CA GLU A 37 1.50 -29.04 26.52
C GLU A 37 2.87 -28.99 27.21
N GLY A 38 3.20 -27.89 27.89
CA GLY A 38 4.53 -27.68 28.47
C GLY A 38 5.63 -27.51 27.42
N ALA A 39 5.26 -27.21 26.17
CA ALA A 39 6.17 -26.96 25.07
C ALA A 39 6.66 -25.50 25.08
N PRO A 40 7.91 -25.23 24.66
CA PRO A 40 8.37 -23.87 24.48
C PRO A 40 7.57 -23.18 23.37
N TYR A 41 6.93 -22.05 23.69
CA TYR A 41 6.29 -21.18 22.70
C TYR A 41 7.21 -20.01 22.35
N ARG A 42 7.40 -19.79 21.04
CA ARG A 42 8.11 -18.63 20.52
C ARG A 42 7.09 -17.64 20.00
N HIS A 43 7.02 -16.46 20.62
CA HIS A 43 6.22 -15.36 20.11
C HIS A 43 6.69 -14.96 18.71
N ILE A 44 5.77 -14.90 17.76
CA ILE A 44 6.03 -14.44 16.39
C ILE A 44 5.41 -13.04 16.28
N PRO A 45 6.23 -11.97 16.15
CA PRO A 45 5.69 -10.63 16.01
C PRO A 45 4.72 -10.51 14.84
N TYR A 46 3.56 -9.90 15.09
CA TYR A 46 2.55 -9.61 14.08
C TYR A 46 2.47 -8.11 13.84
N VAL A 47 2.79 -7.72 12.60
CA VAL A 47 2.88 -6.33 12.18
C VAL A 47 1.82 -6.04 11.12
N THR A 48 1.12 -4.91 11.28
CA THR A 48 0.21 -4.39 10.26
C THR A 48 0.85 -3.22 9.53
N VAL A 49 0.76 -3.20 8.21
CA VAL A 49 1.07 -2.03 7.37
C VAL A 49 -0.20 -1.61 6.67
N VAL A 50 -0.76 -0.48 7.10
CA VAL A 50 -2.01 0.06 6.56
C VAL A 50 -1.76 0.63 5.17
N THR A 51 -2.54 0.17 4.19
CA THR A 51 -2.43 0.64 2.80
C THR A 51 -3.55 1.60 2.39
N ASP A 52 -4.48 1.92 3.29
CA ASP A 52 -5.52 2.91 3.06
C ASP A 52 -4.93 4.33 3.20
N LEU A 53 -5.07 5.15 2.14
CA LEU A 53 -4.49 6.49 2.10
C LEU A 53 -5.44 7.60 2.58
N ALA A 54 -6.75 7.44 2.38
CA ALA A 54 -7.74 8.47 2.70
C ALA A 54 -8.34 8.24 4.09
N SER A 55 -9.16 7.19 4.22
CA SER A 55 -9.79 6.78 5.47
C SER A 55 -9.33 5.37 5.82
N VAL A 56 -8.75 5.19 7.00
CA VAL A 56 -8.35 3.86 7.46
C VAL A 56 -9.59 3.05 7.83
N HIS A 57 -9.78 1.92 7.16
CA HIS A 57 -10.84 0.99 7.53
C HIS A 57 -10.57 0.39 8.92
N PRO A 58 -11.55 0.33 9.84
CA PRO A 58 -11.33 -0.16 11.21
C PRO A 58 -10.72 -1.58 11.31
N LEU A 59 -11.01 -2.45 10.33
CA LEU A 59 -10.47 -3.81 10.29
C LEU A 59 -8.93 -3.87 10.19
N TRP A 60 -8.27 -2.78 9.76
CA TRP A 60 -6.81 -2.67 9.85
C TRP A 60 -6.29 -2.64 11.30
N LEU A 61 -7.10 -2.15 12.23
CA LEU A 61 -6.65 -1.69 13.55
C LEU A 61 -7.02 -2.72 14.62
N HIS A 62 -6.00 -3.28 15.26
CA HIS A 62 -6.18 -4.27 16.31
C HIS A 62 -5.17 -4.05 17.44
N ALA A 63 -5.62 -4.05 18.69
CA ALA A 63 -4.79 -3.70 19.85
C ALA A 63 -3.62 -4.68 20.09
N ASP A 64 -3.81 -5.95 19.71
CA ASP A 64 -2.83 -7.01 19.94
C ASP A 64 -1.70 -7.09 18.91
N VAL A 65 -1.66 -6.19 17.92
CA VAL A 65 -0.49 -6.12 17.02
C VAL A 65 0.76 -5.69 17.77
N ASP A 66 1.92 -6.18 17.34
CA ASP A 66 3.22 -5.78 17.88
C ASP A 66 3.67 -4.42 17.32
N ALA A 67 3.29 -4.12 16.08
CA ALA A 67 3.46 -2.81 15.47
C ALA A 67 2.39 -2.53 14.40
N CYS A 68 2.01 -1.26 14.27
CA CYS A 68 1.09 -0.73 13.27
C CYS A 68 1.74 0.42 12.52
N TYR A 69 1.93 0.25 11.21
CA TYR A 69 2.52 1.25 10.32
C TYR A 69 1.42 1.96 9.54
N VAL A 70 1.44 3.29 9.58
CA VAL A 70 0.42 4.15 8.98
C VAL A 70 1.03 5.27 8.15
N ALA A 71 0.22 5.86 7.26
CA ALA A 71 0.68 6.85 6.29
C ALA A 71 0.27 8.30 6.58
N SER A 72 -0.60 8.57 7.56
CA SER A 72 -1.14 9.91 7.85
C SER A 72 -1.41 10.14 9.33
N ASP A 73 -1.55 11.41 9.72
CA ASP A 73 -1.89 11.80 11.09
C ASP A 73 -3.30 11.29 11.48
N ASP A 74 -4.25 11.32 10.54
CA ASP A 74 -5.61 10.78 10.75
C ASP A 74 -5.58 9.27 11.04
N ALA A 75 -4.69 8.54 10.36
CA ALA A 75 -4.49 7.11 10.59
C ALA A 75 -3.84 6.84 11.96
N VAL A 76 -2.93 7.70 12.42
CA VAL A 76 -2.35 7.63 13.77
C VAL A 76 -3.45 7.81 14.82
N ALA A 77 -4.32 8.82 14.65
CA ALA A 77 -5.42 9.08 15.56
C ALA A 77 -6.39 7.88 15.63
N ALA A 78 -6.81 7.36 14.47
CA ALA A 78 -7.69 6.17 14.41
C ALA A 78 -7.07 4.95 15.10
N ALA A 79 -5.75 4.72 14.91
CA ALA A 79 -5.03 3.63 15.57
C ALA A 79 -4.99 3.79 17.10
N GLN A 80 -4.78 5.01 17.60
CA GLN A 80 -4.82 5.30 19.04
C GLN A 80 -6.23 5.11 19.62
N GLU A 81 -7.26 5.60 18.93
CA GLU A 81 -8.67 5.43 19.31
C GLU A 81 -9.08 3.96 19.35
N SER A 82 -8.49 3.13 18.48
CA SER A 82 -8.68 1.67 18.46
C SER A 82 -7.91 0.92 19.55
N GLY A 83 -7.20 1.64 20.43
CA GLY A 83 -6.50 1.07 21.58
C GLY A 83 -5.08 0.59 21.30
N ILE A 84 -4.51 0.87 20.12
CA ILE A 84 -3.11 0.54 19.83
C ILE A 84 -2.21 1.49 20.64
N PRO A 85 -1.28 0.97 21.48
CA PRO A 85 -0.37 1.81 22.25
C PRO A 85 0.49 2.69 21.33
N ALA A 86 0.65 3.97 21.66
CA ALA A 86 1.42 4.92 20.84
C ALA A 86 2.84 4.44 20.50
N LYS A 87 3.49 3.69 21.39
CA LYS A 87 4.83 3.10 21.17
C LYS A 87 4.88 2.04 20.07
N ARG A 88 3.72 1.50 19.65
CA ARG A 88 3.56 0.51 18.58
C ARG A 88 3.07 1.13 17.27
N ILE A 89 2.78 2.43 17.26
CA ILE A 89 2.31 3.14 16.07
C ILE A 89 3.50 3.83 15.42
N HIS A 90 3.70 3.58 14.13
CA HIS A 90 4.81 4.12 13.35
C HIS A 90 4.30 4.81 12.09
N GLN A 91 4.60 6.08 11.92
CA GLN A 91 4.17 6.86 10.75
C GLN A 91 5.35 7.05 9.79
N PHE A 92 5.45 6.19 8.78
CA PHE A 92 6.52 6.21 7.78
C PHE A 92 6.04 6.43 6.35
N GLY A 93 4.74 6.66 6.15
CA GLY A 93 4.14 6.74 4.83
C GLY A 93 3.81 5.35 4.25
N LEU A 94 3.24 5.34 3.04
CA LEU A 94 2.94 4.11 2.33
C LEU A 94 4.23 3.50 1.75
N PRO A 95 4.50 2.20 1.97
CA PRO A 95 5.67 1.57 1.36
C PRO A 95 5.55 1.55 -0.16
N THR A 96 6.58 2.03 -0.83
CA THR A 96 6.73 1.94 -2.29
C THR A 96 7.96 1.10 -2.62
N ARG A 97 8.04 0.61 -3.87
CA ARG A 97 9.25 -0.11 -4.31
C ARG A 97 10.44 0.86 -4.29
N LEU A 98 11.60 0.40 -3.83
CA LEU A 98 12.82 1.23 -3.73
C LEU A 98 13.21 1.87 -5.06
N ALA A 99 12.95 1.21 -6.19
CA ALA A 99 13.18 1.76 -7.52
C ALA A 99 12.43 3.10 -7.76
N PHE A 100 11.33 3.36 -7.04
CA PHE A 100 10.61 4.63 -7.13
C PHE A 100 11.28 5.79 -6.35
N ALA A 101 12.23 5.48 -5.47
CA ALA A 101 13.00 6.48 -4.73
C ALA A 101 14.34 6.82 -5.41
N GLU A 102 14.73 6.09 -6.45
CA GLU A 102 15.95 6.36 -7.19
C GLU A 102 15.86 7.69 -7.98
N PRO A 103 16.97 8.44 -8.12
CA PRO A 103 16.98 9.64 -8.94
C PRO A 103 16.59 9.34 -10.39
N TYR A 104 15.64 10.11 -10.92
CA TYR A 104 15.20 9.96 -12.30
C TYR A 104 16.00 10.86 -13.25
N PRO A 105 16.18 10.43 -14.52
CA PRO A 105 16.68 11.32 -15.57
C PRO A 105 15.82 12.57 -15.72
N ALA A 106 16.40 13.63 -16.29
CA ALA A 106 15.67 14.85 -16.58
C ALA A 106 14.42 14.56 -17.43
N SER A 107 13.32 15.26 -17.18
CA SER A 107 12.02 15.02 -17.84
C SER A 107 12.14 14.95 -19.38
N ALA A 108 12.96 15.81 -19.99
CA ALA A 108 13.19 15.78 -21.44
C ALA A 108 13.86 14.49 -21.93
N GLU A 109 14.76 13.90 -21.15
CA GLU A 109 15.38 12.61 -21.47
C GLU A 109 14.37 11.47 -21.35
N MET A 110 13.58 11.47 -20.27
CA MET A 110 12.53 10.48 -20.08
C MET A 110 11.50 10.52 -21.22
N LYS A 111 11.05 11.73 -21.61
CA LYS A 111 10.16 11.91 -22.76
C LYS A 111 10.75 11.34 -24.05
N ARG A 112 12.03 11.61 -24.37
CA ARG A 112 12.69 11.02 -25.54
C ARG A 112 12.70 9.48 -25.49
N ARG A 113 13.02 8.90 -24.33
CA ARG A 113 13.04 7.44 -24.14
C ARG A 113 11.67 6.80 -24.36
N LEU A 114 10.60 7.52 -24.04
CA LEU A 114 9.21 7.09 -24.20
C LEU A 114 8.58 7.49 -25.54
N GLY A 115 9.33 8.11 -26.47
CA GLY A 115 8.81 8.58 -27.75
C GLY A 115 7.90 9.81 -27.66
N LEU A 116 7.93 10.53 -26.53
CA LEU A 116 7.14 11.73 -26.26
C LEU A 116 7.86 13.01 -26.74
N ALA A 117 7.07 13.99 -27.19
CA ALA A 117 7.55 15.31 -27.57
C ALA A 117 8.12 16.06 -26.36
N THR A 118 9.40 16.47 -26.43
CA THR A 118 10.09 17.08 -25.27
C THR A 118 9.61 18.49 -24.93
N ASN A 119 9.01 19.18 -25.90
CA ASN A 119 8.53 20.56 -25.79
C ASN A 119 7.06 20.67 -25.35
N LEU A 120 6.33 19.55 -25.27
CA LEU A 120 4.93 19.54 -24.85
C LEU A 120 4.77 18.99 -23.43
N PRO A 121 3.86 19.52 -22.59
CA PRO A 121 3.46 18.86 -21.35
C PRO A 121 2.82 17.49 -21.67
N ALA A 122 2.85 16.58 -20.70
CA ALA A 122 2.30 15.24 -20.85
C ALA A 122 1.30 14.94 -19.73
N ALA A 123 0.11 14.46 -20.09
CA ALA A 123 -0.83 13.84 -19.17
C ALA A 123 -0.57 12.33 -19.13
N LEU A 124 -0.46 11.76 -17.93
CA LEU A 124 -0.30 10.33 -17.72
C LEU A 124 -1.65 9.75 -17.26
N LEU A 125 -2.24 8.89 -18.08
CA LEU A 125 -3.45 8.14 -17.76
C LEU A 125 -3.07 6.71 -17.37
N MET A 126 -3.51 6.30 -16.19
CA MET A 126 -3.30 4.95 -15.64
C MET A 126 -4.60 4.48 -14.99
N SER A 127 -4.90 3.19 -15.09
CA SER A 127 -6.15 2.60 -14.56
C SER A 127 -5.89 1.38 -13.65
N GLY A 128 -4.73 1.37 -12.99
CA GLY A 128 -4.27 0.24 -12.19
C GLY A 128 -3.87 -0.97 -13.05
N GLY A 129 -3.46 -2.07 -12.42
CA GLY A 129 -2.95 -3.25 -13.13
C GLY A 129 -3.99 -3.97 -14.01
N ASP A 130 -5.28 -3.84 -13.67
CA ASP A 130 -6.39 -4.51 -14.36
C ASP A 130 -7.11 -3.59 -15.36
N GLY A 131 -6.73 -2.31 -15.45
CA GLY A 131 -7.31 -1.38 -16.42
C GLY A 131 -8.78 -0.99 -16.16
N VAL A 132 -9.22 -0.98 -14.91
CA VAL A 132 -10.66 -0.88 -14.56
C VAL A 132 -11.20 0.55 -14.67
N GLY A 133 -12.22 0.74 -15.51
CA GLY A 133 -12.94 2.00 -15.65
C GLY A 133 -13.12 2.40 -17.12
N PRO A 134 -13.76 3.55 -17.41
CA PRO A 134 -13.97 4.02 -18.79
C PRO A 134 -12.69 4.69 -19.33
N VAL A 135 -11.59 3.91 -19.43
CA VAL A 135 -10.26 4.43 -19.80
C VAL A 135 -10.27 5.09 -21.18
N GLU A 136 -11.00 4.51 -22.13
CA GLU A 136 -11.17 5.04 -23.48
C GLU A 136 -11.86 6.40 -23.48
N GLU A 137 -13.02 6.52 -22.83
CA GLU A 137 -13.76 7.79 -22.73
C GLU A 137 -12.93 8.88 -22.04
N ILE A 138 -12.16 8.51 -21.00
CA ILE A 138 -11.26 9.45 -20.31
C ILE A 138 -10.11 9.87 -21.24
N ALA A 139 -9.54 8.93 -22.00
CA ALA A 139 -8.46 9.23 -22.95
C ALA A 139 -8.92 10.18 -24.05
N GLU A 140 -10.09 9.93 -24.64
CA GLU A 140 -10.71 10.81 -25.65
C GLU A 140 -10.97 12.21 -25.09
N ALA A 141 -11.55 12.30 -23.88
CA ALA A 141 -11.80 13.59 -23.23
C ALA A 141 -10.51 14.36 -22.94
N ILE A 142 -9.42 13.66 -22.58
CA ILE A 142 -8.11 14.29 -22.38
C ILE A 142 -7.51 14.74 -23.73
N ASP A 143 -7.59 13.92 -24.77
CA ASP A 143 -7.07 14.26 -26.11
C ASP A 143 -7.74 15.52 -26.67
N ASP A 144 -9.08 15.57 -26.60
CA ASP A 144 -9.87 16.74 -26.99
C ASP A 144 -9.46 18.00 -26.21
N ALA A 145 -9.22 17.86 -24.90
CA ALA A 145 -8.79 18.98 -24.05
C ALA A 145 -7.34 19.43 -24.33
N LEU A 146 -6.50 18.55 -24.86
CA LEU A 146 -5.10 18.83 -25.20
C LEU A 146 -4.92 19.36 -26.64
N TYR A 147 -6.00 19.57 -27.38
CA TYR A 147 -5.98 20.12 -28.73
C TYR A 147 -6.78 21.43 -28.82
N THR A 148 -6.23 22.48 -29.44
CA THR A 148 -6.99 23.71 -29.67
C THR A 148 -6.57 24.39 -30.98
N ARG A 149 -7.56 24.71 -31.83
CA ARG A 149 -7.38 25.52 -33.06
C ARG A 149 -6.21 25.07 -33.96
N GLY A 150 -6.07 23.76 -34.17
CA GLY A 150 -5.04 23.21 -35.08
C GLY A 150 -3.65 23.01 -34.45
N ALA A 151 -3.51 23.22 -33.14
CA ALA A 151 -2.25 23.04 -32.42
C ALA A 151 -2.44 22.14 -31.20
N ALA A 152 -1.45 21.27 -30.98
CA ALA A 152 -1.34 20.47 -29.77
C ALA A 152 -0.87 21.36 -28.59
N LEU A 153 -1.64 21.36 -27.50
CA LEU A 153 -1.28 22.01 -26.24
C LEU A 153 -0.52 21.06 -25.30
N GLY A 154 -0.65 19.76 -25.50
CA GLY A 154 0.04 18.72 -24.76
C GLY A 154 0.02 17.38 -25.49
N GLN A 155 0.31 16.32 -24.76
CA GLN A 155 0.25 14.94 -25.25
C GLN A 155 -0.25 14.01 -24.16
N LEU A 156 -0.84 12.89 -24.55
CA LEU A 156 -1.33 11.86 -23.64
C LEU A 156 -0.40 10.64 -23.68
N ALA A 157 -0.04 10.13 -22.51
CA ALA A 157 0.62 8.83 -22.32
C ALA A 157 -0.32 7.92 -21.54
N ILE A 158 -0.63 6.74 -22.08
CA ILE A 158 -1.50 5.74 -21.47
C ILE A 158 -0.64 4.52 -21.12
N ILE A 159 -0.74 4.05 -19.88
CA ILE A 159 -0.03 2.86 -19.37
C ILE A 159 -1.04 1.86 -18.80
#